data_AF-A0A8B6EZZ4-F1
#
_entry.id   AF-A0A8B6EZZ4-F1
#
_cell.length_a   1.000
_cell.length_b   1.000
_cell.length_c   1.000
_cell.angle_alpha   90.00
_cell.angle_beta   90.00
_cell.angle_gamma   90.00
#
_symmetry.space_group_name_H-M   'P 1'
#
loop_
_entity.id
_entity.type
_entity.pdbx_description
1 polymer ?
#
loop_
_entity_poly.entity_id
_entity_poly.type
_entity_poly.pdbx_seq_one_letter_code
_entity_poly.pdbx_strand_id
1 'polypeptide(L)'
;MSSSGASDVNELPELRIKVSSVHSYQYEPTVLTGSVISESESDTDSDSKLDASDDGMPLPGLETEVDDLSLWCSCSRCSPMPTKRECKCCRNTNVVDSKVEEADLKCITEHEGFQVNFLNQYVLETTYYEYVQDNGPLEDNAMIHE
;
A
#
# COMPACT_ATOMS: atom_id res chain seq x y z
N MET A 1 6.28 -33.40 51.95
CA MET A 1 7.54 -32.64 51.84
C MET A 1 8.55 -33.66 51.33
N SER A 2 9.06 -33.68 50.11
CA SER A 2 9.21 -32.69 49.04
C SER A 2 9.29 -33.51 47.72
N SER A 3 8.66 -33.16 46.59
CA SER A 3 9.10 -32.17 45.58
C SER A 3 10.60 -32.26 45.30
N SER A 4 11.15 -32.37 44.09
CA SER A 4 10.64 -32.39 42.73
C SER A 4 11.80 -32.90 41.85
N GLY A 5 11.54 -33.80 40.90
CA GLY A 5 12.50 -34.13 39.84
C GLY A 5 12.15 -33.34 38.58
N ALA A 6 12.89 -32.25 38.33
CA ALA A 6 13.05 -31.68 36.99
C ALA A 6 13.75 -32.74 36.12
N SER A 7 13.55 -32.90 34.82
CA SER A 7 13.21 -31.94 33.76
C SER A 7 12.81 -32.76 32.53
N ASP A 8 11.58 -32.60 32.04
CA ASP A 8 11.17 -33.11 30.74
C ASP A 8 11.64 -32.10 29.68
N VAL A 9 12.85 -32.32 29.18
CA VAL A 9 13.40 -31.53 28.08
C VAL A 9 12.69 -31.97 26.80
N ASN A 10 11.84 -31.09 26.29
CA ASN A 10 11.23 -31.19 24.97
C ASN A 10 12.34 -31.37 23.92
N GLU A 11 12.55 -32.60 23.48
CA GLU A 11 13.49 -32.95 22.41
C GLU A 11 12.83 -32.57 21.07
N LEU A 12 13.12 -31.37 20.58
CA LEU A 12 12.75 -30.96 19.23
C LEU A 12 13.52 -31.86 18.23
N PRO A 13 12.85 -32.45 17.23
CA PRO A 13 13.54 -33.29 16.25
C PRO A 13 14.52 -32.43 15.43
N GLU A 14 15.80 -32.75 15.53
CA GLU A 14 16.84 -32.14 14.70
C GLU A 14 16.58 -32.48 13.22
N LEU A 15 16.04 -31.52 12.49
CA LEU A 15 15.98 -31.59 11.03
C LEU A 15 17.42 -31.45 10.50
N ARG A 16 18.06 -32.59 10.20
CA ARG A 16 19.32 -32.62 9.44
C ARG A 16 19.07 -32.15 8.02
N ILE A 17 19.16 -30.85 7.81
CA ILE A 17 19.24 -30.26 6.47
C ILE A 17 20.61 -30.64 5.91
N LYS A 18 20.64 -31.60 4.97
CA LYS A 18 21.84 -31.85 4.17
C LYS A 18 22.03 -30.65 3.24
N VAL A 19 22.82 -29.68 3.68
CA VAL A 19 23.25 -28.57 2.84
C VAL A 19 24.18 -29.14 1.76
N SER A 20 23.63 -29.37 0.57
CA SER A 20 24.44 -29.58 -0.63
C SER A 20 25.13 -28.27 -1.00
N SER A 21 26.39 -28.34 -1.45
CA SER A 21 27.21 -27.19 -1.87
C SER A 21 26.45 -26.31 -2.87
N VAL A 22 25.94 -25.18 -2.39
CA VAL A 22 25.31 -24.15 -3.24
C VAL A 22 26.43 -23.42 -3.95
N HIS A 23 26.39 -23.40 -5.27
CA HIS A 23 27.33 -22.66 -6.10
C HIS A 23 26.66 -21.38 -6.61
N SER A 24 27.46 -20.37 -6.93
CA SER A 24 26.97 -19.13 -7.55
C SER A 24 26.16 -19.45 -8.81
N TYR A 25 25.01 -18.80 -8.97
CA TYR A 25 24.13 -18.86 -10.15
C TYR A 25 23.39 -20.19 -10.40
N GLN A 26 23.32 -21.10 -9.42
CA GLN A 26 22.62 -22.38 -9.57
C GLN A 26 21.11 -22.27 -9.86
N TYR A 27 20.49 -21.13 -9.56
CA TYR A 27 19.03 -20.93 -9.66
C TYR A 27 18.64 -19.75 -10.56
N GLU A 28 19.53 -19.29 -11.44
CA GLU A 28 19.17 -18.23 -12.37
C GLU A 28 18.29 -18.77 -13.51
N PRO A 29 17.22 -18.05 -13.88
CA PRO A 29 16.35 -18.45 -14.98
C PRO A 29 17.11 -18.42 -16.31
N THR A 30 17.08 -19.54 -17.04
CA THR A 30 17.69 -19.64 -18.37
C THR A 30 16.85 -18.86 -19.39
N VAL A 31 17.41 -17.77 -19.91
CA VAL A 31 16.82 -17.06 -21.06
C VAL A 31 16.92 -17.93 -22.31
N LEU A 32 15.78 -18.40 -22.81
CA LEU A 32 15.67 -19.06 -24.11
C LEU A 32 15.93 -18.00 -25.19
N THR A 33 17.18 -17.92 -25.64
CA THR A 33 17.59 -17.11 -26.77
C THR A 33 17.12 -17.78 -28.07
N GLY A 34 15.88 -17.47 -28.47
CA GLY A 34 15.35 -17.96 -29.75
C GLY A 34 13.84 -17.91 -29.89
N SER A 35 13.24 -16.72 -29.89
CA SER A 35 12.02 -16.46 -30.67
C SER A 35 11.94 -14.97 -31.01
N VAL A 36 12.46 -14.64 -32.19
CA VAL A 36 12.18 -13.40 -32.90
C VAL A 36 10.89 -13.58 -33.68
N ILE A 37 9.73 -13.09 -33.22
CA ILE A 37 8.61 -12.78 -34.12
C ILE A 37 7.74 -11.62 -33.59
N SER A 38 7.77 -10.55 -34.38
CA SER A 38 6.76 -9.52 -34.63
C SER A 38 6.40 -8.53 -33.53
N GLU A 39 7.19 -7.46 -33.55
CA GLU A 39 6.74 -6.08 -33.44
C GLU A 39 5.47 -5.85 -34.29
N SER A 40 4.43 -5.33 -33.65
CA SER A 40 3.31 -4.68 -34.33
C SER A 40 2.97 -3.45 -33.52
N GLU A 41 3.62 -2.35 -33.91
CA GLU A 41 3.22 -1.00 -33.58
C GLU A 41 1.82 -0.72 -34.16
N SER A 42 0.93 -0.21 -33.32
CA SER A 42 -0.37 0.31 -33.75
C SER A 42 -0.54 1.66 -33.11
N ASP A 43 -0.08 2.66 -33.85
CA ASP A 43 -0.31 4.08 -33.63
C ASP A 43 -1.76 4.41 -33.96
N THR A 44 -2.50 4.89 -32.97
CA THR A 44 -3.76 5.61 -33.21
C THR A 44 -3.69 6.95 -32.51
N ASP A 45 -3.25 7.95 -33.27
CA ASP A 45 -3.42 9.36 -32.94
C ASP A 45 -4.91 9.71 -32.93
N SER A 46 -5.38 10.30 -31.85
CA SER A 46 -6.67 10.98 -31.82
C SER A 46 -6.56 12.22 -30.95
N ASP A 47 -6.10 13.29 -31.60
CA ASP A 47 -6.15 14.66 -31.12
C ASP A 47 -7.61 15.12 -31.00
N SER A 48 -8.08 15.33 -29.76
CA SER A 48 -9.29 16.11 -29.50
C SER A 48 -8.92 17.25 -28.57
N LYS A 49 -8.57 18.39 -29.16
CA LYS A 49 -8.40 19.67 -28.45
C LYS A 49 -9.78 20.22 -28.12
N LEU A 50 -10.11 20.26 -26.83
CA LEU A 50 -11.20 21.07 -26.30
C LEU A 50 -10.57 22.09 -25.36
N ASP A 51 -10.34 23.29 -25.88
CA ASP A 51 -9.99 24.46 -25.09
C ASP A 51 -11.23 24.89 -24.28
N ALA A 52 -11.14 24.79 -22.95
CA ALA A 52 -12.01 25.53 -22.05
C ALA A 52 -11.11 26.13 -20.96
N SER A 53 -10.64 27.35 -21.21
CA SER A 53 -10.15 28.24 -20.18
C SER A 53 -11.32 28.60 -19.27
N ASP A 54 -11.46 27.90 -18.15
CA ASP A 54 -12.25 28.37 -17.02
C ASP A 54 -11.28 28.92 -15.98
N ASP A 55 -10.85 30.16 -16.20
CA ASP A 55 -10.20 30.99 -15.18
C ASP A 55 -11.24 31.38 -14.12
N GLY A 56 -11.65 30.40 -13.33
CA GLY A 56 -12.46 30.58 -12.13
C GLY A 56 -11.62 31.19 -11.02
N MET A 57 -11.50 32.51 -11.01
CA MET A 57 -11.00 33.28 -9.86
C MET A 57 -11.79 32.89 -8.59
N PRO A 58 -11.15 32.46 -7.49
CA PRO A 58 -11.87 32.21 -6.25
C PRO A 58 -12.41 33.53 -5.69
N LEU A 59 -13.73 33.70 -5.74
CA LEU A 59 -14.44 34.76 -5.02
C LEU A 59 -14.18 34.58 -3.51
N PRO A 60 -13.68 35.60 -2.79
CA PRO A 60 -13.51 35.51 -1.35
C PRO A 60 -14.88 35.68 -0.70
N GLY A 61 -15.37 34.64 -0.03
CA GLY A 61 -16.54 34.74 0.84
C GLY A 61 -17.72 33.85 0.50
N LEU A 62 -17.53 32.71 -0.18
CA LEU A 62 -18.53 31.64 -0.07
C LEU A 62 -18.25 30.88 1.22
N GLU A 63 -19.09 31.16 2.21
CA GLU A 63 -19.23 30.42 3.45
C GLU A 63 -19.19 28.93 3.10
N THR A 64 -18.19 28.22 3.63
CA THR A 64 -18.02 26.78 3.40
C THR A 64 -19.30 26.08 3.85
N GLU A 65 -20.19 25.79 2.90
CA GLU A 65 -21.22 24.77 3.09
C GLU A 65 -20.45 23.54 3.51
N VAL A 66 -20.62 23.20 4.78
CA VAL A 66 -20.02 22.02 5.39
C VAL A 66 -20.64 20.87 4.62
N ASP A 67 -19.96 20.34 3.60
CA ASP A 67 -20.43 19.18 2.84
C ASP A 67 -20.79 18.10 3.86
N ASP A 68 -22.10 17.87 4.05
CA ASP A 68 -22.62 17.06 5.15
C ASP A 68 -21.91 15.70 5.15
N LEU A 69 -21.10 15.45 6.18
CA LEU A 69 -20.28 14.24 6.30
C LEU A 69 -21.14 12.97 6.16
N SER A 70 -22.39 13.05 6.59
CA SER A 70 -23.38 11.98 6.48
C SER A 70 -23.73 11.56 5.05
N LEU A 71 -23.47 12.39 4.04
CA LEU A 71 -23.81 12.09 2.65
C LEU A 71 -22.83 11.10 2.00
N TRP A 72 -21.58 11.07 2.46
CA TRP A 72 -20.50 10.31 1.82
C TRP A 72 -19.68 9.46 2.78
N CYS A 73 -19.79 9.66 4.09
CA CYS A 73 -19.10 8.87 5.10
C CYS A 73 -20.05 7.92 5.82
N SER A 74 -19.76 6.61 5.73
CA SER A 74 -20.48 5.57 6.47
C SER A 74 -19.70 5.01 7.66
N CYS A 75 -18.39 5.26 7.75
CA CYS A 75 -17.54 4.74 8.84
C CYS A 75 -17.48 5.64 10.09
N SER A 76 -18.06 6.84 10.03
CA SER A 76 -18.07 7.86 11.10
C SER A 76 -16.70 8.41 11.57
N ARG A 77 -15.61 8.11 10.87
CA ARG A 77 -14.25 8.59 11.20
C ARG A 77 -13.59 9.50 10.18
N CYS A 78 -14.23 9.76 9.04
CA CYS A 78 -13.72 10.70 8.04
C CYS A 78 -13.89 12.15 8.49
N SER A 79 -13.08 13.05 7.94
CA SER A 79 -13.21 14.50 8.06
C SER A 79 -13.39 15.13 6.68
N PRO A 80 -14.10 16.27 6.57
CA PRO A 80 -14.18 17.02 5.31
C PRO A 80 -12.78 17.50 4.90
N MET A 81 -12.50 17.39 3.59
CA MET A 81 -11.23 17.79 2.98
C MET A 81 -11.45 18.99 2.04
N PRO A 82 -10.40 19.76 1.67
CA PRO A 82 -10.55 20.95 0.83
C PRO A 82 -11.22 20.69 -0.52
N THR A 83 -11.09 19.49 -1.08
CA THR A 83 -11.70 19.12 -2.36
C THR A 83 -12.63 17.92 -2.23
N LYS A 84 -13.72 17.92 -3.02
CA LYS A 84 -14.67 16.79 -3.10
C LYS A 84 -14.01 15.48 -3.52
N ARG A 85 -12.89 15.55 -4.26
CA ARG A 85 -12.10 14.38 -4.69
C ARG A 85 -11.45 13.67 -3.51
N GLU A 86 -11.14 14.38 -2.44
CA GLU A 86 -10.48 13.87 -1.23
C GLU A 86 -11.48 13.39 -0.17
N CYS A 87 -12.75 13.81 -0.26
CA CYS A 87 -13.85 13.34 0.58
C CYS A 87 -14.26 11.89 0.22
N LYS A 88 -13.44 10.91 0.62
CA LYS A 88 -13.67 9.47 0.39
C LYS A 88 -13.77 8.71 1.71
N CYS A 89 -14.74 7.79 1.80
CA CYS A 89 -14.87 6.89 2.94
C CYS A 89 -14.23 5.53 2.64
N CYS A 90 -13.65 4.90 3.67
CA CYS A 90 -13.02 3.58 3.55
C CYS A 90 -13.99 2.48 3.10
N ARG A 91 -15.29 2.64 3.36
CA ARG A 91 -16.35 1.71 2.95
C ARG A 91 -16.70 1.82 1.46
N ASN A 92 -16.29 2.88 0.77
CA ASN A 92 -16.59 3.07 -0.66
C ASN A 92 -15.59 2.35 -1.58
N THR A 93 -14.51 1.81 -1.01
CA THR A 93 -13.49 1.06 -1.76
C THR A 93 -13.69 -0.42 -1.51
N ASN A 94 -14.16 -1.17 -2.52
CA ASN A 94 -14.52 -2.59 -2.37
C ASN A 94 -13.47 -3.44 -1.62
N VAL A 95 -12.19 -3.27 -1.94
CA VAL A 95 -11.09 -4.02 -1.31
C VAL A 95 -11.00 -3.73 0.19
N VAL A 96 -11.16 -2.47 0.58
CA VAL A 96 -11.12 -2.03 1.97
C VAL A 96 -12.39 -2.44 2.70
N ASP A 97 -13.54 -2.31 2.03
CA ASP A 97 -14.85 -2.67 2.57
C ASP A 97 -14.89 -4.15 2.96
N SER A 98 -14.45 -5.04 2.06
CA SER A 98 -14.36 -6.48 2.34
C SER A 98 -13.49 -6.80 3.56
N LYS A 99 -12.38 -6.08 3.75
CA LYS A 99 -11.50 -6.28 4.91
C LYS A 99 -12.13 -5.81 6.22
N VAL A 100 -12.91 -4.74 6.15
CA VAL A 100 -13.66 -4.22 7.30
C VAL A 100 -14.81 -5.17 7.66
N GLU A 101 -15.51 -5.75 6.67
CA GLU A 101 -16.57 -6.74 6.91
C GLU A 101 -16.05 -8.06 7.44
N GLU A 102 -14.95 -8.57 6.87
CA GLU A 102 -14.29 -9.82 7.30
C GLU A 102 -13.90 -9.77 8.80
N ALA A 103 -13.48 -8.60 9.26
CA ALA A 103 -13.06 -8.37 10.64
C ALA A 103 -14.17 -7.83 11.57
N ASP A 104 -15.41 -7.68 11.08
CA ASP A 104 -16.55 -7.09 11.81
C ASP A 104 -16.24 -5.71 12.43
N LEU A 105 -15.61 -4.84 11.65
CA LEU A 105 -15.17 -3.51 12.07
C LEU A 105 -16.07 -2.41 11.48
N LYS A 106 -16.02 -1.20 12.06
CA LYS A 106 -16.73 -0.03 11.51
C LYS A 106 -15.86 0.78 10.56
N CYS A 107 -14.56 0.77 10.78
CA CYS A 107 -13.59 1.56 10.01
C CYS A 107 -12.30 0.78 9.81
N ILE A 108 -11.63 0.97 8.66
CA ILE A 108 -10.35 0.31 8.36
C ILE A 108 -9.25 0.67 9.38
N THR A 109 -9.34 1.85 10.00
CA THR A 109 -8.38 2.29 11.02
C THR A 109 -8.40 1.42 12.29
N GLU A 110 -9.46 0.64 12.50
CA GLU A 110 -9.59 -0.28 13.64
C GLU A 110 -8.96 -1.65 13.35
N HIS A 111 -8.62 -1.93 12.09
CA HIS A 111 -8.01 -3.19 11.70
C HIS A 111 -6.62 -3.33 12.30
N GLU A 112 -6.28 -4.51 12.84
CA GLU A 112 -4.98 -4.76 13.50
C GLU A 112 -3.80 -4.45 12.57
N GLY A 113 -3.92 -4.85 11.30
CA GLY A 113 -2.92 -4.58 10.28
C GLY A 113 -2.77 -3.08 9.96
N PHE A 114 -3.78 -2.25 10.26
CA PHE A 114 -3.68 -0.80 10.06
C PHE A 114 -2.65 -0.19 11.01
N GLN A 115 -2.73 -0.51 12.30
CA GLN A 115 -1.77 -0.03 13.29
C GLN A 115 -0.36 -0.59 13.05
N VAL A 116 -0.27 -1.89 12.72
CA VAL A 116 1.02 -2.56 12.57
C VAL A 116 1.78 -2.12 11.32
N ASN A 117 1.09 -1.88 10.19
CA ASN A 117 1.76 -1.58 8.92
C ASN A 117 1.77 -0.10 8.56
N PHE A 118 0.64 0.61 8.76
CA PHE A 118 0.48 1.97 8.23
C PHE A 118 0.85 3.06 9.23
N LEU A 119 0.88 2.73 10.53
CA LEU A 119 1.27 3.68 11.60
C LEU A 119 2.63 3.37 12.22
N ASN A 120 3.27 2.27 11.83
CA ASN A 120 4.58 1.89 12.36
C ASN A 120 5.69 2.48 11.50
N GLN A 121 6.40 3.46 12.07
CA GLN A 121 7.51 4.15 11.41
C GLN A 121 8.57 3.18 10.86
N TYR A 122 8.95 2.16 11.62
CA TYR A 122 9.99 1.22 11.20
C TYR A 122 9.54 0.36 10.02
N VAL A 123 8.25 0.01 9.95
CA VAL A 123 7.70 -0.71 8.80
C VAL A 123 7.72 0.18 7.56
N LEU A 124 7.25 1.42 7.68
CA LEU A 124 7.27 2.39 6.58
C LEU A 124 8.68 2.67 6.07
N GLU A 125 9.65 2.83 6.98
CA GLU A 125 11.06 3.05 6.64
C GLU A 125 11.68 1.82 5.95
N THR A 126 11.38 0.61 6.44
CA THR A 126 11.86 -0.63 5.81
C THR A 126 11.32 -0.76 4.38
N THR A 127 10.00 -0.58 4.21
CA THR A 127 9.37 -0.63 2.88
C THR A 127 9.87 0.48 1.96
N TYR A 128 10.19 1.66 2.50
CA TYR A 128 10.81 2.74 1.74
C TYR A 128 12.19 2.34 1.21
N TYR A 129 13.07 1.77 2.04
CA TYR A 129 14.40 1.36 1.57
C TYR A 129 14.33 0.20 0.57
N GLU A 130 13.41 -0.76 0.76
CA GLU A 130 13.14 -1.80 -0.24
C GLU A 130 12.73 -1.20 -1.58
N TYR A 131 11.78 -0.25 -1.56
CA TYR A 131 11.35 0.45 -2.77
C TYR A 131 12.51 1.18 -3.47
N VAL A 132 13.34 1.90 -2.71
CA VAL A 132 14.50 2.65 -3.27
C VAL A 132 15.56 1.71 -3.85
N GLN A 133 15.76 0.52 -3.27
CA GLN A 133 16.67 -0.47 -3.82
C GLN A 133 16.22 -0.97 -5.20
N ASP A 134 14.91 -1.21 -5.35
CA ASP A 134 14.34 -1.75 -6.58
C ASP A 134 14.10 -0.69 -7.67
N ASN A 135 13.80 0.54 -7.29
CA ASN A 135 13.32 1.60 -8.21
C ASN A 135 14.30 2.79 -8.33
N GLY A 136 15.30 2.89 -7.47
CA GLY A 136 16.19 4.05 -7.36
C GLY A 136 15.69 5.12 -6.39
N PRO A 137 16.51 6.15 -6.10
CA PRO A 137 16.15 7.24 -5.20
C PRO A 137 14.97 8.05 -5.75
N LEU A 138 14.06 8.47 -4.87
CA LEU A 138 13.05 9.47 -5.20
C LEU A 138 13.77 10.78 -5.49
N GLU A 139 13.53 11.40 -6.66
CA GLU A 139 14.19 12.65 -7.03
C GLU A 139 14.00 13.73 -5.95
N ASP A 140 15.09 14.45 -5.63
CA ASP A 140 15.33 15.32 -4.46
C ASP A 140 14.41 16.57 -4.31
N ASN A 141 13.19 16.58 -4.84
CA ASN A 141 12.24 17.69 -4.67
C ASN A 141 11.16 17.46 -3.60
N ALA A 142 11.32 16.47 -2.73
CA ALA A 142 10.53 16.37 -1.50
C ALA A 142 11.33 17.02 -0.36
N MET A 143 11.19 18.34 -0.22
CA MET A 143 11.64 19.09 0.95
C MET A 143 10.96 18.52 2.20
N ILE A 144 11.66 17.63 2.90
CA ILE A 144 11.39 17.27 4.29
C ILE A 144 11.62 18.53 5.11
N HIS A 145 10.53 19.26 5.37
CA HIS A 145 10.54 20.35 6.35
C HIS A 145 10.88 19.76 7.72
N GLU A 146 12.07 20.09 8.23
CA GLU A 146 12.45 19.95 9.64
C GLU A 146 11.56 20.80 10.56
#